data_AF-A0A1F1UMS2-F1
#
_entry.id   AF-A0A1F1UMS2-F1
#
_cell.length_a   1.000
_cell.length_b   1.000
_cell.length_c   1.000
_cell.angle_alpha   90.00
_cell.angle_beta   90.00
_cell.angle_gamma   90.00
#
_symmetry.space_group_name_H-M   'P 1'
#
loop_
_entity.id
_entity.type
_entity.pdbx_description
1 polymer ?
#
loop_
_entity_poly.entity_id
_entity_poly.type
_entity_poly.pdbx_seq_one_letter_code
_entity_poly.pdbx_strand_id
1 'polypeptide(L)'
;MTEFEDKLAQVARRARDYASSLDTEEATKNALVMPFISQVLGYDVFDPQEVVPEFVADLGLKKGEKIDYAIMREGKINILVEAKKVGSELSLAHASQLVRYFHTSEARIGVLTNGRVWNFYTDLDKANILDERPFLVLDLLDIDPVTVPKLEQLAKGSFDLDSVIAAAEELKYVSAIKREISAEMAAPSDELVKVLAKRVYSGYMNAKAVETFTRLTEEAARQYINDRVNARLKTALGDQVAPVLAAPAEPVATGDQTVLSDEENGQEGQLKPGVVTTEEEIEGFRIIKAILAGIVPMNRVYMRDAASYCSVILDDNNRKPIARLHFDGKVKYLVLFDADKNRTRADLENLEDIYESAEALRSVVSSYVGA
;
A
#
# COMPACT_ATOMS: atom_id res chain seq x y z
N MET A 1 3.07 16.14 5.56
CA MET A 1 3.06 16.19 4.09
C MET A 1 4.28 16.98 3.69
N THR A 2 5.16 16.41 2.86
CA THR A 2 6.36 17.12 2.39
C THR A 2 5.98 18.15 1.32
N GLU A 3 6.85 19.12 1.05
CA GLU A 3 6.61 20.10 -0.03
C GLU A 3 6.37 19.42 -1.39
N PHE A 4 7.05 18.29 -1.64
CA PHE A 4 6.86 17.47 -2.83
C PHE A 4 5.46 16.86 -2.90
N GLU A 5 4.99 16.25 -1.81
CA GLU A 5 3.64 15.67 -1.72
C GLU A 5 2.55 16.74 -1.89
N ASP A 6 2.76 17.94 -1.35
CA ASP A 6 1.81 19.06 -1.52
C ASP A 6 1.70 19.48 -2.99
N LYS A 7 2.82 19.61 -3.71
CA LYS A 7 2.83 19.95 -5.15
C LYS A 7 2.21 18.83 -5.99
N LEU A 8 2.50 17.58 -5.67
CA LEU A 8 1.88 16.42 -6.31
C LEU A 8 0.36 16.41 -6.10
N ALA A 9 -0.10 16.66 -4.87
CA ALA A 9 -1.52 16.75 -4.54
C ALA A 9 -2.22 17.91 -5.26
N GLN A 10 -1.54 19.05 -5.46
CA GLN A 10 -2.08 20.17 -6.24
C GLN A 10 -2.28 19.79 -7.71
N VAL A 11 -1.31 19.15 -8.35
CA VAL A 11 -1.44 18.69 -9.74
C VAL A 11 -2.50 17.60 -9.87
N ALA A 12 -2.61 16.70 -8.89
CA ALA A 12 -3.68 15.70 -8.82
C ALA A 12 -5.09 16.33 -8.76
N ARG A 13 -5.27 17.41 -7.98
CA ARG A 13 -6.52 18.18 -7.96
C ARG A 13 -6.82 18.78 -9.33
N ARG A 14 -5.83 19.39 -9.99
CA ARG A 14 -5.99 19.92 -11.37
C ARG A 14 -6.43 18.85 -12.35
N ALA A 15 -5.84 17.65 -12.28
CA ALA A 15 -6.24 16.52 -13.11
C ALA A 15 -7.71 16.13 -12.86
N ARG A 16 -8.15 16.09 -11.60
CA ARG A 16 -9.54 15.82 -11.24
C ARG A 16 -10.51 16.88 -11.78
N ASP A 17 -10.16 18.15 -11.63
CA ASP A 17 -11.05 19.26 -11.94
C ASP A 17 -11.15 19.54 -13.45
N TYR A 18 -10.06 19.37 -14.20
CA TYR A 18 -9.99 19.75 -15.61
C TYR A 18 -10.11 18.58 -16.59
N ALA A 19 -9.83 17.33 -16.21
CA ALA A 19 -9.73 16.23 -17.18
C ALA A 19 -10.95 16.10 -18.11
N SER A 20 -12.17 16.32 -17.61
CA SER A 20 -13.39 16.23 -18.41
C SER A 20 -13.58 17.38 -19.41
N SER A 21 -12.90 18.51 -19.24
CA SER A 21 -13.01 19.69 -20.12
C SER A 21 -11.86 19.83 -21.13
N LEU A 22 -10.87 18.93 -21.12
CA LEU A 22 -9.70 19.01 -21.99
C LEU A 22 -9.92 18.19 -23.26
N ASP A 23 -10.30 18.88 -24.34
CA ASP A 23 -10.67 18.24 -25.60
C ASP A 23 -9.50 17.91 -26.52
N THR A 24 -8.31 18.47 -26.27
CA THR A 24 -7.14 18.32 -27.15
C THR A 24 -5.90 17.88 -26.38
N GLU A 25 -4.94 17.32 -27.13
CA GLU A 25 -3.61 17.00 -26.61
C GLU A 25 -2.89 18.25 -26.13
N GLU A 26 -2.97 19.36 -26.87
CA GLU A 26 -2.43 20.66 -26.44
C GLU A 26 -3.05 21.16 -25.13
N ALA A 27 -4.37 21.04 -24.97
CA ALA A 27 -5.03 21.40 -23.72
C ALA A 27 -4.52 20.52 -22.56
N THR A 28 -4.32 19.22 -22.82
CA THR A 28 -3.75 18.28 -21.84
C THR A 28 -2.33 18.65 -21.45
N LYS A 29 -1.49 18.97 -22.45
CA LYS A 29 -0.11 19.41 -22.25
C LYS A 29 -0.03 20.67 -21.39
N ASN A 30 -0.83 21.68 -21.72
CA ASN A 30 -0.86 22.95 -21.01
C ASN A 30 -1.43 22.85 -19.59
N ALA A 31 -2.55 22.14 -19.41
CA ALA A 31 -3.27 22.13 -18.15
C ALA A 31 -2.69 21.15 -17.11
N LEU A 32 -2.07 20.06 -17.57
CA LEU A 32 -1.65 18.93 -16.73
C LEU A 32 -0.15 18.60 -16.85
N VAL A 33 0.37 18.42 -18.06
CA VAL A 33 1.75 17.95 -18.28
C VAL A 33 2.78 19.00 -17.86
N MET A 34 2.65 20.25 -18.33
CA MET A 34 3.58 21.32 -17.95
C MET A 34 3.56 21.64 -16.45
N PRO A 35 2.39 21.75 -15.78
CA PRO A 35 2.36 21.88 -14.33
C PRO A 35 3.02 20.72 -13.60
N PHE A 36 2.91 19.48 -14.09
CA PHE A 36 3.60 18.35 -13.49
C PHE A 36 5.13 18.48 -13.62
N ILE A 37 5.64 18.78 -14.83
CA ILE A 37 7.07 18.98 -15.07
C ILE A 37 7.61 20.11 -14.18
N SER A 38 6.89 21.23 -14.11
CA SER A 38 7.32 22.42 -13.36
C SER A 38 7.17 22.29 -11.84
N GLN A 39 6.02 21.84 -11.36
CA GLN A 39 5.70 21.85 -9.94
C GLN A 39 6.16 20.56 -9.24
N VAL A 40 5.96 19.40 -9.87
CA VAL A 40 6.29 18.11 -9.25
C VAL A 40 7.75 17.76 -9.52
N LEU A 41 8.16 17.72 -10.78
CA LEU A 41 9.54 17.40 -11.12
C LEU A 41 10.51 18.58 -10.92
N GLY A 42 10.00 19.81 -10.80
CA GLY A 42 10.82 20.98 -10.47
C GLY A 42 11.66 21.54 -11.61
N TYR A 43 11.42 21.12 -12.85
CA TYR A 43 12.13 21.62 -14.04
C TYR A 43 11.46 22.87 -14.60
N ASP A 44 12.21 23.91 -14.92
CA ASP A 44 11.63 25.15 -15.45
C ASP A 44 11.19 24.99 -16.91
N VAL A 45 9.87 24.95 -17.13
CA VAL A 45 9.27 24.86 -18.47
C VAL A 45 9.43 26.14 -19.30
N PHE A 46 9.89 27.24 -18.68
CA PHE A 46 10.16 28.51 -19.34
C PHE A 46 11.65 28.71 -19.64
N ASP A 47 12.54 27.85 -19.11
CA ASP A 47 13.95 27.86 -19.44
C ASP A 47 14.23 26.87 -20.59
N PRO A 48 14.53 27.35 -21.82
CA PRO A 48 14.82 26.49 -22.96
C PRO A 48 16.15 25.73 -22.83
N GLN A 49 16.97 26.02 -21.81
CA GLN A 49 18.15 25.22 -21.48
C GLN A 49 17.82 24.04 -20.57
N GLU A 50 16.62 24.02 -19.97
CA GLU A 50 16.18 23.01 -19.01
C GLU A 50 15.03 22.17 -19.57
N VAL A 51 14.03 22.78 -20.19
CA VAL A 51 12.92 22.06 -20.84
C VAL A 51 12.77 22.57 -22.26
N VAL A 52 13.01 21.69 -23.23
CA VAL A 52 12.87 22.00 -24.65
C VAL A 52 11.55 21.41 -25.16
N PRO A 53 10.52 22.23 -25.43
CA PRO A 53 9.30 21.77 -26.06
C PRO A 53 9.53 21.46 -27.54
N GLU A 54 8.73 20.56 -28.10
CA GLU A 54 8.80 20.16 -29.52
C GLU A 54 10.23 19.82 -29.98
N PHE A 55 10.99 19.10 -29.15
CA PHE A 55 12.39 18.80 -29.38
C PHE A 55 12.56 17.95 -30.66
N VAL A 56 13.56 18.33 -31.47
CA VAL A 56 13.93 17.64 -32.71
C VAL A 56 15.37 17.17 -32.61
N ALA A 57 15.61 15.87 -32.80
CA ALA A 57 16.94 15.31 -32.82
C ALA A 57 17.52 15.40 -34.25
N ASP A 58 18.69 16.03 -34.40
CA ASP A 58 19.41 16.24 -35.66
C ASP A 58 20.09 14.96 -36.20
N LEU A 59 19.38 13.82 -36.19
CA LEU A 59 19.96 12.49 -36.43
C LEU A 59 19.44 11.78 -37.69
N GLY A 60 18.99 12.52 -38.70
CA GLY A 60 18.53 11.90 -39.96
C GLY A 60 17.30 11.00 -39.81
N LEU A 61 16.64 11.06 -38.65
CA LEU A 61 15.30 10.53 -38.43
C LEU A 61 14.31 11.26 -39.35
N LYS A 62 13.17 10.61 -39.58
CA LYS A 62 12.12 11.06 -40.49
C LYS A 62 11.90 12.58 -40.35
N LYS A 63 12.14 13.32 -41.44
CA LYS A 63 12.18 14.78 -41.45
C LYS A 63 10.87 15.35 -40.88
N GLY A 64 10.96 16.09 -39.77
CA GLY A 64 9.84 16.80 -39.15
C GLY A 64 9.13 16.08 -37.98
N GLU A 65 9.60 14.90 -37.55
CA GLU A 65 9.11 14.31 -36.30
C GLU A 65 9.70 15.04 -35.10
N LYS A 66 8.89 15.24 -34.06
CA LYS A 66 9.28 15.91 -32.81
C LYS A 66 8.76 15.11 -31.62
N ILE A 67 9.42 15.26 -30.47
CA ILE A 67 8.93 14.80 -29.18
C ILE A 67 8.43 15.99 -28.36
N ASP A 68 7.39 15.81 -27.55
CA ASP A 68 6.69 16.94 -26.90
C ASP A 68 7.60 17.73 -25.96
N TYR A 69 8.36 17.05 -25.11
CA TYR A 69 9.33 17.70 -24.22
C TYR A 69 10.61 16.87 -24.10
N ALA A 70 11.76 17.55 -24.14
CA ALA A 70 13.04 17.03 -23.69
C ALA A 70 13.47 17.80 -22.45
N ILE A 71 13.73 17.10 -21.35
CA ILE A 71 14.27 17.67 -20.12
C ILE A 71 15.78 17.50 -20.14
N MET A 72 16.46 18.64 -20.08
CA MET A 72 17.89 18.79 -20.18
C MET A 72 18.50 18.93 -18.78
N ARG A 73 19.65 18.28 -18.58
CA ARG A 73 20.48 18.46 -17.39
C ARG A 73 21.94 18.44 -17.79
N GLU A 74 22.72 19.40 -17.31
CA GLU A 74 24.15 19.51 -17.62
C GLU A 74 24.44 19.51 -19.14
N GLY A 75 23.53 20.11 -19.93
CA GLY A 75 23.64 20.18 -21.39
C GLY A 75 23.29 18.89 -22.14
N LYS A 76 22.82 17.85 -21.44
CA LYS A 76 22.42 16.56 -22.01
C LYS A 76 20.93 16.30 -21.82
N ILE A 77 20.36 15.49 -22.72
CA ILE A 77 18.96 15.05 -22.60
C ILE A 77 18.91 13.95 -21.55
N ASN A 78 18.15 14.15 -20.47
CA ASN A 78 17.99 13.16 -19.42
C ASN A 78 16.65 12.43 -19.51
N ILE A 79 15.57 13.18 -19.76
CA ILE A 79 14.21 12.67 -19.80
C ILE A 79 13.54 13.11 -21.09
N LEU A 80 12.90 12.16 -21.77
CA LEU A 80 12.04 12.42 -22.92
C LEU A 80 10.58 12.21 -22.53
N VAL A 81 9.70 13.15 -22.89
CA VAL A 81 8.27 13.08 -22.57
C VAL A 81 7.46 13.15 -23.85
N GLU A 82 6.62 12.14 -24.05
CA GLU A 82 5.58 12.08 -25.06
C GLU A 82 4.22 12.14 -24.35
N ALA A 83 3.40 13.10 -24.74
CA ALA A 83 2.07 13.30 -24.19
C ALA A 83 1.00 12.79 -25.16
N LYS A 84 -0.15 12.42 -24.60
CA LYS A 84 -1.39 12.12 -25.32
C LYS A 84 -2.53 12.93 -24.71
N LYS A 85 -3.64 13.03 -25.43
CA LYS A 85 -4.88 13.62 -24.89
C LYS A 85 -5.33 12.87 -23.63
N VAL A 86 -5.75 13.60 -22.60
CA VAL A 86 -6.32 13.01 -21.38
C VAL A 86 -7.46 12.05 -21.68
N GLY A 87 -7.49 10.92 -20.97
CA GLY A 87 -8.45 9.84 -21.20
C GLY A 87 -8.06 8.87 -22.32
N SER A 88 -7.04 9.18 -23.13
CA SER A 88 -6.50 8.23 -24.10
C SER A 88 -5.72 7.12 -23.40
N GLU A 89 -5.80 5.91 -23.94
CA GLU A 89 -4.98 4.79 -23.50
C GLU A 89 -3.49 5.03 -23.84
N LEU A 90 -2.61 4.67 -22.91
CA LEU A 90 -1.16 4.78 -23.08
C LEU A 90 -0.60 3.46 -23.59
N SER A 91 -0.11 3.47 -24.83
CA SER A 91 0.52 2.31 -25.46
C SER A 91 1.78 2.73 -26.21
N LEU A 92 2.88 1.99 -25.98
CA LEU A 92 4.13 2.20 -26.73
C LEU A 92 3.98 1.97 -28.24
N ALA A 93 3.02 1.13 -28.66
CA ALA A 93 2.70 0.94 -30.07
C ALA A 93 2.23 2.25 -30.73
N HIS A 94 1.64 3.17 -29.95
CA HIS A 94 1.19 4.48 -30.39
C HIS A 94 2.15 5.62 -29.98
N ALA A 95 3.29 5.30 -29.39
CA ALA A 95 4.32 6.25 -28.93
C ALA A 95 5.63 6.08 -29.70
N SER A 96 5.52 5.95 -31.03
CA SER A 96 6.67 5.64 -31.89
C SER A 96 7.76 6.74 -31.86
N GLN A 97 7.38 7.99 -31.59
CA GLN A 97 8.33 9.10 -31.37
C GLN A 97 9.22 8.84 -30.15
N LEU A 98 8.61 8.54 -29.00
CA LEU A 98 9.34 8.24 -27.76
C LEU A 98 10.38 7.14 -27.98
N VAL A 99 9.99 6.03 -28.60
CA VAL A 99 10.90 4.88 -28.84
C VAL A 99 12.08 5.27 -29.74
N ARG A 100 11.82 5.98 -30.87
CA ARG A 100 12.88 6.38 -31.80
C ARG A 100 13.84 7.40 -31.19
N TYR A 101 13.30 8.40 -30.48
CA TYR A 101 14.08 9.45 -29.85
C TYR A 101 14.90 8.91 -28.69
N PHE A 102 14.33 8.01 -27.89
CA PHE A 102 15.05 7.35 -26.81
C PHE A 102 16.25 6.57 -27.34
N HIS A 103 16.08 5.79 -28.41
CA HIS A 103 17.20 5.03 -29.02
C HIS A 103 18.33 5.89 -29.59
N THR A 104 18.03 7.13 -29.96
CA THR A 104 18.98 8.01 -30.66
C THR A 104 19.51 9.15 -29.78
N SER A 105 19.09 9.23 -28.52
CA SER A 105 19.50 10.27 -27.57
C SER A 105 20.32 9.69 -26.41
N GLU A 106 20.87 10.57 -25.57
CA GLU A 106 21.50 10.20 -24.30
C GLU A 106 20.49 10.02 -23.16
N ALA A 107 19.18 10.09 -23.47
CA ALA A 107 18.14 9.98 -22.47
C ALA A 107 18.16 8.60 -21.81
N ARG A 108 18.02 8.58 -20.48
CA ARG A 108 17.94 7.34 -19.69
C ARG A 108 16.54 7.08 -19.16
N ILE A 109 15.66 8.08 -19.22
CA ILE A 109 14.26 7.98 -18.84
C ILE A 109 13.37 8.41 -20.02
N GLY A 110 12.41 7.57 -20.37
CA GLY A 110 11.33 7.89 -21.29
C GLY A 110 10.00 7.96 -20.53
N VAL A 111 9.15 8.92 -20.88
CA VAL A 111 7.87 9.14 -20.23
C VAL A 111 6.77 9.18 -21.28
N LEU A 112 5.74 8.35 -21.09
CA LEU A 112 4.50 8.40 -21.85
C LEU A 112 3.37 8.77 -20.90
N THR A 113 2.65 9.86 -21.19
CA THR A 113 1.62 10.38 -20.28
C THR A 113 0.38 10.87 -21.02
N ASN A 114 -0.78 10.83 -20.37
CA ASN A 114 -1.99 11.53 -20.82
C ASN A 114 -2.37 12.67 -19.85
N GLY A 115 -1.41 13.15 -19.07
CA GLY A 115 -1.60 14.15 -18.02
C GLY A 115 -2.16 13.59 -16.71
N ARG A 116 -2.99 12.54 -16.74
CA ARG A 116 -3.49 11.83 -15.55
C ARG A 116 -2.57 10.68 -15.14
N VAL A 117 -2.29 9.78 -16.09
CA VAL A 117 -1.45 8.59 -15.89
C VAL A 117 -0.09 8.87 -16.50
N TRP A 118 0.97 8.57 -15.74
CA TRP A 118 2.36 8.75 -16.14
C TRP A 118 3.09 7.42 -16.09
N ASN A 119 3.55 6.96 -17.25
CA ASN A 119 4.35 5.75 -17.37
C ASN A 119 5.82 6.15 -17.59
N PHE A 120 6.68 5.79 -16.65
CA PHE A 120 8.13 6.02 -16.72
C PHE A 120 8.84 4.73 -17.13
N TYR A 121 9.67 4.83 -18.15
CA TYR A 121 10.43 3.76 -18.77
C TYR A 121 11.91 4.08 -18.68
N THR A 122 12.73 3.04 -18.79
CA THR A 122 14.19 3.13 -18.80
C THR A 122 14.75 2.07 -19.75
N ASP A 123 16.05 1.83 -19.73
CA ASP A 123 16.79 0.94 -20.62
C ASP A 123 17.50 -0.19 -19.87
N LEU A 124 16.82 -0.78 -18.88
CA LEU A 124 17.36 -1.84 -18.04
C LEU A 124 17.63 -3.11 -18.84
N ASP A 125 16.75 -3.46 -19.79
CA ASP A 125 16.88 -4.70 -20.54
C ASP A 125 18.03 -4.63 -21.55
N LYS A 126 18.16 -3.47 -22.22
CA LYS A 126 19.23 -3.21 -23.18
C LYS A 126 19.52 -1.72 -23.28
N ALA A 127 20.80 -1.36 -23.10
CA ALA A 127 21.26 0.02 -23.16
C ALA A 127 20.76 0.76 -24.42
N ASN A 128 20.24 1.97 -24.22
CA ASN A 128 19.63 2.83 -25.25
C ASN A 128 18.46 2.16 -26.00
N ILE A 129 17.80 1.16 -25.43
CA ILE A 129 16.54 0.63 -25.94
C ILE A 129 15.49 0.78 -24.85
N LEU A 130 14.40 1.47 -25.17
CA LEU A 130 13.30 1.66 -24.24
C LEU A 130 12.67 0.31 -23.88
N ASP A 131 12.61 -0.01 -22.59
CA ASP A 131 11.94 -1.20 -22.09
C ASP A 131 10.46 -1.21 -22.49
N GLU A 132 9.91 -2.40 -22.76
CA GLU A 132 8.49 -2.55 -23.12
C GLU A 132 7.53 -2.25 -21.95
N ARG A 133 8.03 -2.35 -20.71
CA ARG A 133 7.24 -2.17 -19.49
C ARG A 133 7.77 -1.00 -18.68
N PRO A 134 6.89 -0.10 -18.19
CA PRO A 134 7.32 0.98 -17.31
C PRO A 134 7.81 0.42 -15.98
N PHE A 135 8.85 1.03 -15.43
CA PHE A 135 9.32 0.71 -14.08
C PHE A 135 8.50 1.42 -13.00
N LEU A 136 7.91 2.57 -13.34
CA LEU A 136 7.06 3.37 -12.46
C LEU A 136 5.81 3.81 -13.21
N VAL A 137 4.64 3.58 -12.60
CA VAL A 137 3.35 4.06 -13.08
C VAL A 137 2.71 4.89 -11.98
N LEU A 138 2.30 6.11 -12.32
CA LEU A 138 1.62 7.03 -11.42
C LEU A 138 0.26 7.39 -12.01
N ASP A 139 -0.84 7.05 -11.32
CA ASP A 139 -2.16 7.61 -11.59
C ASP A 139 -2.43 8.75 -10.60
N LEU A 140 -2.57 9.98 -11.11
CA LEU A 140 -2.85 11.15 -10.28
C LEU A 140 -4.18 11.07 -9.53
N LEU A 141 -5.12 10.23 -9.96
CA LEU A 141 -6.38 10.02 -9.25
C LEU A 141 -6.32 8.87 -8.23
N ASP A 142 -5.26 8.06 -8.27
CA ASP A 142 -5.02 6.92 -7.37
C ASP A 142 -3.51 6.76 -7.11
N ILE A 143 -2.95 7.68 -6.33
CA ILE A 143 -1.52 7.74 -6.06
C ILE A 143 -1.15 6.68 -5.02
N ASP A 144 -0.35 5.69 -5.40
CA ASP A 144 0.25 4.72 -4.47
C ASP A 144 1.36 5.43 -3.66
N PRO A 145 1.24 5.57 -2.32
CA PRO A 145 2.25 6.23 -1.49
C PRO A 145 3.64 5.59 -1.61
N VAL A 146 3.72 4.30 -1.98
CA VAL A 146 5.00 3.60 -2.17
C VAL A 146 5.77 4.15 -3.38
N THR A 147 5.08 4.72 -4.36
CA THR A 147 5.68 5.27 -5.59
C THR A 147 6.23 6.68 -5.41
N VAL A 148 5.71 7.45 -4.44
CA VAL A 148 6.04 8.86 -4.22
C VAL A 148 7.54 9.11 -4.00
N PRO A 149 8.26 8.35 -3.14
CA PRO A 149 9.70 8.57 -2.95
C PRO A 149 10.52 8.33 -4.23
N LYS A 150 10.07 7.43 -5.11
CA LYS A 150 10.75 7.13 -6.38
C LYS A 150 10.51 8.22 -7.41
N LEU A 151 9.29 8.78 -7.43
CA LEU A 151 9.00 9.94 -8.24
C LEU A 151 9.82 11.16 -7.80
N GLU A 152 10.01 11.35 -6.50
CA GLU A 152 10.85 12.43 -5.95
C GLU A 152 12.31 12.33 -6.42
N GLN A 153 12.85 11.11 -6.56
CA GLN A 153 14.17 10.87 -7.14
C GLN A 153 14.27 11.18 -8.65
N LEU A 154 13.17 11.49 -9.33
CA LEU A 154 13.17 12.01 -10.70
C LEU A 154 13.07 13.55 -10.75
N ALA A 155 12.81 14.19 -9.61
CA ALA A 155 12.71 15.64 -9.51
C ALA A 155 14.10 16.29 -9.44
N LYS A 156 14.25 17.46 -10.05
CA LYS A 156 15.50 18.22 -10.19
C LYS A 156 16.35 18.29 -8.92
N GLY A 157 15.72 18.58 -7.78
CA GLY A 157 16.39 18.77 -6.49
C GLY A 157 16.94 17.48 -5.86
N SER A 158 16.40 16.32 -6.22
CA SER A 158 16.70 15.03 -5.62
C SER A 158 17.08 13.98 -6.67
N PHE A 159 17.43 14.42 -7.89
CA PHE A 159 17.58 13.51 -9.01
C PHE A 159 18.83 12.64 -8.86
N ASP A 160 18.57 11.34 -8.71
CA ASP A 160 19.56 10.27 -8.60
C ASP A 160 19.16 9.14 -9.53
N LEU A 161 19.65 9.21 -10.76
CA LEU A 161 19.32 8.24 -11.81
C LEU A 161 19.84 6.84 -11.46
N ASP A 162 21.03 6.73 -10.87
CA ASP A 162 21.63 5.44 -10.57
C ASP A 162 20.83 4.72 -9.46
N SER A 163 20.38 5.44 -8.44
CA SER A 163 19.45 4.91 -7.43
C SER A 163 18.11 4.52 -8.03
N VAL A 164 17.54 5.36 -8.91
CA VAL A 164 16.25 5.06 -9.56
C VAL A 164 16.37 3.81 -10.41
N ILE A 165 17.42 3.69 -11.21
CA ILE A 165 17.68 2.52 -12.07
C ILE A 165 17.92 1.27 -11.23
N ALA A 166 18.70 1.35 -10.15
CA ALA A 166 18.92 0.22 -9.25
C ALA A 166 17.63 -0.27 -8.58
N ALA A 167 16.74 0.65 -8.20
CA ALA A 167 15.42 0.31 -7.66
C ALA A 167 14.42 -0.11 -8.76
N ALA A 168 14.61 0.33 -10.00
CA ALA A 168 13.67 0.18 -11.10
C ALA A 168 13.50 -1.26 -11.55
N GLU A 169 14.51 -2.14 -11.42
CA GLU A 169 14.34 -3.56 -11.77
C GLU A 169 13.31 -4.24 -10.87
N GLU A 170 13.48 -4.12 -9.55
CA GLU A 170 12.50 -4.63 -8.58
C GLU A 170 11.13 -3.95 -8.78
N LEU A 171 11.11 -2.63 -8.99
CA LEU A 171 9.88 -1.87 -9.18
C LEU A 171 9.13 -2.27 -10.47
N LYS A 172 9.84 -2.52 -11.56
CA LYS A 172 9.29 -2.97 -12.85
C LYS A 172 8.52 -4.27 -12.65
N TYR A 173 9.11 -5.23 -11.95
CA TYR A 173 8.45 -6.51 -11.68
C TYR A 173 7.31 -6.37 -10.66
N VAL A 174 7.51 -5.65 -9.56
CA VAL A 174 6.44 -5.42 -8.55
C VAL A 174 5.24 -4.70 -9.17
N SER A 175 5.46 -3.65 -9.95
CA SER A 175 4.40 -2.89 -10.61
C SER A 175 3.69 -3.72 -11.67
N ALA A 176 4.43 -4.50 -12.46
CA ALA A 176 3.84 -5.43 -13.42
C ALA A 176 2.99 -6.50 -12.71
N ILE A 177 3.49 -7.10 -11.64
CA ILE A 177 2.77 -8.11 -10.85
C ILE A 177 1.50 -7.51 -10.23
N LYS A 178 1.57 -6.30 -9.65
CA LYS A 178 0.38 -5.61 -9.11
C LYS A 178 -0.70 -5.44 -10.18
N ARG A 179 -0.32 -5.07 -11.41
CA ARG A 179 -1.27 -4.93 -12.53
C ARG A 179 -1.89 -6.25 -12.93
N GLU A 180 -1.10 -7.32 -13.02
CA GLU A 180 -1.63 -8.67 -13.30
C GLU A 180 -2.58 -9.14 -12.18
N ILE A 181 -2.25 -8.88 -10.91
CA ILE A 181 -3.15 -9.18 -9.78
C ILE A 181 -4.47 -8.42 -9.94
N SER A 182 -4.43 -7.11 -10.23
CA SER A 182 -5.65 -6.32 -10.42
C SER A 182 -6.48 -6.82 -11.60
N ALA A 183 -5.84 -7.21 -12.71
CA ALA A 183 -6.52 -7.77 -13.87
C ALA A 183 -7.21 -9.10 -13.55
N GLU A 184 -6.49 -10.01 -12.87
CA GLU A 184 -7.00 -11.29 -12.40
C GLU A 184 -8.15 -11.14 -11.39
N MET A 185 -8.09 -10.14 -10.51
CA MET A 185 -9.19 -9.87 -9.57
C MET A 185 -10.43 -9.29 -10.25
N ALA A 186 -10.26 -8.54 -11.34
CA ALA A 186 -11.36 -8.00 -12.13
C ALA A 186 -12.00 -9.07 -13.05
N ALA A 187 -11.16 -9.91 -13.66
CA ALA A 187 -11.55 -10.96 -14.57
C ALA A 187 -10.59 -12.17 -14.42
N PRO A 188 -10.90 -13.14 -13.53
CA PRO A 188 -10.03 -14.27 -13.25
C PRO A 188 -9.78 -15.13 -14.49
N SER A 189 -8.51 -15.47 -14.74
CA SER A 189 -8.12 -16.36 -15.81
C SER A 189 -8.41 -17.83 -15.48
N ASP A 190 -8.50 -18.67 -16.51
CA ASP A 190 -8.62 -20.13 -16.37
C ASP A 190 -7.51 -20.74 -15.50
N GLU A 191 -6.31 -20.16 -15.54
CA GLU A 191 -5.17 -20.61 -14.73
C GLU A 191 -5.41 -20.30 -13.25
N LEU A 192 -5.80 -19.07 -12.92
CA LEU A 192 -6.11 -18.69 -11.54
C LEU A 192 -7.27 -19.50 -10.97
N VAL A 193 -8.34 -19.67 -11.75
CA VAL A 193 -9.51 -20.48 -11.37
C VAL A 193 -9.10 -21.91 -11.04
N LYS A 194 -8.26 -22.55 -11.86
CA LYS A 194 -7.77 -23.91 -11.61
C LYS A 194 -6.91 -23.98 -10.36
N VAL A 195 -6.05 -23.00 -10.12
CA VAL A 195 -5.19 -22.94 -8.92
C VAL A 195 -6.03 -22.82 -7.65
N LEU A 196 -7.02 -21.93 -7.63
CA LEU A 196 -7.90 -21.73 -6.47
C LEU A 196 -8.82 -22.94 -6.25
N ALA A 197 -9.45 -23.44 -7.32
CA ALA A 197 -10.32 -24.61 -7.25
C ALA A 197 -9.60 -25.82 -6.66
N LYS A 198 -8.36 -26.13 -7.09
CA LYS A 198 -7.57 -27.25 -6.53
C LYS A 198 -7.30 -27.17 -5.03
N ARG A 199 -7.34 -25.98 -4.44
CA ARG A 199 -7.09 -25.77 -2.99
C ARG A 199 -8.36 -26.00 -2.15
N VAL A 200 -9.54 -25.86 -2.74
CA VAL A 200 -10.83 -25.90 -2.03
C VAL A 200 -11.74 -27.03 -2.49
N TYR A 201 -11.44 -27.65 -3.64
CA TYR A 201 -12.23 -28.71 -4.26
C TYR A 201 -11.39 -29.98 -4.43
N SER A 202 -11.86 -31.07 -3.84
CA SER A 202 -11.21 -32.39 -3.89
C SER A 202 -11.66 -33.26 -5.06
N GLY A 203 -12.64 -32.80 -5.85
CA GLY A 203 -13.18 -33.55 -6.99
C GLY A 203 -12.40 -33.34 -8.30
N TYR A 204 -12.75 -34.10 -9.32
CA TYR A 204 -12.15 -33.96 -10.65
C TYR A 204 -12.57 -32.64 -11.30
N MET A 205 -11.59 -31.87 -11.78
CA MET A 205 -11.83 -30.64 -12.53
C MET A 205 -12.26 -30.97 -13.98
N ASN A 206 -13.54 -31.28 -14.16
CA ASN A 206 -14.19 -31.39 -15.46
C ASN A 206 -14.68 -30.01 -15.96
N ALA A 207 -15.14 -29.92 -17.21
CA ALA A 207 -15.56 -28.65 -17.81
C ALA A 207 -16.66 -27.92 -16.99
N LYS A 208 -17.61 -28.67 -16.43
CA LYS A 208 -18.68 -28.12 -15.59
C LYS A 208 -18.15 -27.58 -14.25
N ALA A 209 -17.17 -28.26 -13.66
CA ALA A 209 -16.50 -27.79 -12.45
C ALA A 209 -15.70 -26.51 -12.75
N VAL A 210 -14.96 -26.45 -13.86
CA VAL A 210 -14.25 -25.22 -14.27
C VAL A 210 -15.22 -24.06 -14.42
N GLU A 211 -16.30 -24.22 -15.18
CA GLU A 211 -17.33 -23.18 -15.38
C GLU A 211 -17.93 -22.69 -14.05
N THR A 212 -18.22 -23.63 -13.14
CA THR A 212 -18.74 -23.29 -11.81
C THR A 212 -17.72 -22.49 -11.00
N PHE A 213 -16.46 -22.94 -10.97
CA PHE A 213 -15.40 -22.28 -10.23
C PHE A 213 -14.98 -20.95 -10.85
N THR A 214 -15.11 -20.76 -12.17
CA THR A 214 -14.91 -19.45 -12.80
C THR A 214 -15.89 -18.44 -12.22
N ARG A 215 -17.19 -18.76 -12.21
CA ARG A 215 -18.22 -17.89 -11.63
C ARG A 215 -18.00 -17.62 -10.14
N LEU A 216 -17.68 -18.67 -9.37
CA LEU A 216 -17.43 -18.54 -7.93
C LEU A 216 -16.18 -17.71 -7.63
N THR A 217 -15.13 -17.84 -8.43
CA THR A 217 -13.88 -17.06 -8.27
C THR A 217 -14.13 -15.58 -8.57
N GLU A 218 -14.89 -15.28 -9.62
CA GLU A 218 -15.25 -13.91 -9.98
C GLU A 218 -16.12 -13.25 -8.89
N GLU A 219 -17.08 -14.00 -8.33
CA GLU A 219 -17.90 -13.56 -7.20
C GLU A 219 -17.07 -13.32 -5.93
N ALA A 220 -16.19 -14.26 -5.59
CA ALA A 220 -15.30 -14.15 -4.43
C ALA A 220 -14.31 -12.99 -4.55
N ALA A 221 -13.73 -12.76 -5.74
CA ALA A 221 -12.81 -11.65 -5.98
C ALA A 221 -13.50 -10.29 -5.78
N ARG A 222 -14.72 -10.13 -6.32
CA ARG A 222 -15.53 -8.92 -6.11
C ARG A 222 -15.88 -8.71 -4.63
N GLN A 223 -16.32 -9.75 -3.93
CA GLN A 223 -16.64 -9.67 -2.50
C GLN A 223 -15.40 -9.29 -1.70
N TYR A 224 -14.26 -9.93 -1.95
CA TYR A 224 -13.01 -9.65 -1.26
C TYR A 224 -12.56 -8.19 -1.41
N ILE A 225 -12.64 -7.62 -2.63
CA ILE A 225 -12.34 -6.20 -2.86
C ILE A 225 -13.31 -5.32 -2.06
N ASN A 226 -14.62 -5.58 -2.16
CA ASN A 226 -15.63 -4.80 -1.46
C ASN A 226 -15.43 -4.86 0.06
N ASP A 227 -15.11 -6.02 0.62
CA ASP A 227 -14.84 -6.20 2.05
C ASP A 227 -13.61 -5.40 2.48
N ARG A 228 -12.53 -5.39 1.68
CA ARG A 228 -11.33 -4.58 1.96
C ARG A 228 -11.59 -3.08 1.82
N VAL A 229 -12.39 -2.65 0.84
CA VAL A 229 -12.81 -1.25 0.68
C VAL A 229 -13.70 -0.81 1.85
N ASN A 230 -14.69 -1.63 2.22
CA ASN A 230 -15.59 -1.37 3.35
C ASN A 230 -14.84 -1.36 4.68
N ALA A 231 -13.87 -2.25 4.88
CA ALA A 231 -13.00 -2.24 6.05
C ALA A 231 -12.23 -0.92 6.12
N ARG A 232 -11.58 -0.49 5.03
CA ARG A 232 -10.86 0.80 4.99
C ARG A 232 -11.78 2.01 5.15
N LEU A 233 -12.97 2.01 4.54
CA LEU A 233 -13.96 3.08 4.68
C LEU A 233 -14.48 3.19 6.10
N LYS A 234 -14.77 2.07 6.77
CA LYS A 234 -15.17 2.07 8.19
C LYS A 234 -14.06 2.61 9.09
N THR A 235 -12.81 2.29 8.81
CA THR A 235 -11.65 2.87 9.50
C THR A 235 -11.47 4.36 9.19
N ALA A 236 -11.90 4.86 8.03
CA ALA A 236 -11.76 6.26 7.61
C ALA A 236 -12.96 7.17 7.93
N LEU A 237 -14.17 6.61 8.10
CA LEU A 237 -15.44 7.31 8.39
C LEU A 237 -15.79 7.32 9.89
N GLY A 238 -14.88 6.91 10.77
CA GLY A 238 -15.06 6.92 12.22
C GLY A 238 -15.03 8.32 12.83
N ASP A 239 -15.98 9.17 12.46
CA ASP A 239 -16.65 10.10 13.37
C ASP A 239 -17.94 10.61 12.68
N GLN A 240 -19.06 10.58 13.39
CA GLN A 240 -20.45 10.88 12.98
C GLN A 240 -21.26 9.70 12.39
N VAL A 241 -22.00 9.00 13.27
CA VAL A 241 -23.47 9.14 13.40
C VAL A 241 -23.86 8.65 14.81
N ALA A 242 -24.37 9.54 15.65
CA ALA A 242 -25.22 9.15 16.77
C ALA A 242 -26.67 9.03 16.27
N PRO A 243 -27.43 8.06 16.79
CA PRO A 243 -28.80 8.35 17.15
C PRO A 243 -29.06 8.04 18.62
N VAL A 244 -29.59 9.07 19.28
CA VAL A 244 -30.35 9.02 20.52
C VAL A 244 -31.56 8.11 20.31
N LEU A 245 -31.86 7.22 21.25
CA LEU A 245 -33.18 7.08 21.89
C LEU A 245 -33.08 6.13 23.09
N ALA A 246 -33.64 6.61 24.20
CA ALA A 246 -33.60 6.03 25.53
C ALA A 246 -34.48 4.77 25.69
N ALA A 247 -34.13 4.00 26.73
CA ALA A 247 -34.72 2.75 27.20
C ALA A 247 -36.21 2.86 27.63
N PRO A 248 -36.80 1.74 28.09
CA PRO A 248 -36.88 1.59 29.55
C PRO A 248 -36.40 0.23 30.11
N ALA A 249 -35.58 0.34 31.17
CA ALA A 249 -35.52 -0.40 32.44
C ALA A 249 -36.60 -1.50 32.69
N GLU A 250 -36.40 -2.63 33.38
CA GLU A 250 -35.56 -3.05 34.54
C GLU A 250 -35.97 -4.52 34.92
N PRO A 251 -35.57 -5.19 36.04
CA PRO A 251 -34.42 -5.08 36.96
C PRO A 251 -33.80 -6.46 37.43
N VAL A 252 -32.85 -6.37 38.39
CA VAL A 252 -32.39 -7.36 39.42
C VAL A 252 -31.42 -8.47 38.95
N ALA A 253 -30.30 -8.84 39.60
CA ALA A 253 -29.74 -8.61 40.93
C ALA A 253 -28.23 -8.96 41.02
N THR A 254 -27.48 -8.14 41.77
CA THR A 254 -26.40 -8.44 42.76
C THR A 254 -25.49 -9.68 42.69
N GLY A 255 -24.19 -9.39 42.87
CA GLY A 255 -23.16 -10.23 43.51
C GLY A 255 -22.52 -11.25 42.55
N ASP A 256 -21.21 -11.46 42.50
CA ASP A 256 -20.24 -11.46 43.58
C ASP A 256 -18.82 -11.36 42.99
N GLN A 257 -17.88 -10.89 43.81
CA GLN A 257 -16.46 -10.88 43.50
C GLN A 257 -15.95 -12.32 43.39
N THR A 258 -15.23 -12.64 42.31
CA THR A 258 -14.47 -13.89 42.24
C THR A 258 -12.98 -13.60 42.03
N VAL A 259 -12.29 -13.69 43.16
CA VAL A 259 -10.85 -13.93 43.31
C VAL A 259 -10.42 -15.10 42.43
N LEU A 260 -9.41 -14.86 41.59
CA LEU A 260 -8.69 -15.90 40.86
C LEU A 260 -7.84 -16.69 41.87
N SER A 261 -8.10 -18.00 41.98
CA SER A 261 -7.20 -18.95 42.64
C SER A 261 -6.38 -19.67 41.57
N ASP A 262 -5.07 -19.65 41.78
CA ASP A 262 -4.05 -20.44 41.09
C ASP A 262 -4.06 -21.90 41.57
N GLU A 263 -3.70 -22.81 40.66
CA GLU A 263 -2.64 -23.82 40.83
C GLU A 263 -2.42 -24.44 39.42
N GLU A 264 -1.28 -24.17 38.78
CA GLU A 264 -0.04 -24.99 38.77
C GLU A 264 -0.24 -26.37 38.09
N ASN A 265 0.68 -26.92 37.29
CA ASN A 265 2.11 -26.73 37.15
C ASN A 265 2.58 -27.25 35.79
N GLY A 266 3.83 -26.96 35.43
CA GLY A 266 4.41 -27.14 34.11
C GLY A 266 4.29 -28.53 33.47
N GLN A 267 4.01 -28.53 32.18
CA GLN A 267 4.53 -29.54 31.25
C GLN A 267 5.08 -28.86 30.00
N GLU A 268 6.29 -29.28 29.66
CA GLU A 268 7.01 -28.94 28.44
C GLU A 268 6.19 -29.29 27.20
N GLY A 269 6.35 -28.44 26.18
CA GLY A 269 6.30 -28.77 24.76
C GLY A 269 5.25 -29.79 24.30
N GLN A 270 4.09 -29.30 23.89
CA GLN A 270 3.35 -29.91 22.80
C GLN A 270 2.53 -28.85 22.06
N LEU A 271 3.04 -28.44 20.90
CA LEU A 271 2.27 -27.76 19.87
C LEU A 271 1.15 -28.71 19.44
N LYS A 272 -0.08 -28.45 19.87
CA LYS A 272 -1.25 -29.02 19.18
C LYS A 272 -1.32 -28.36 17.79
N PRO A 273 -1.47 -29.13 16.71
CA PRO A 273 -1.58 -28.56 15.38
C PRO A 273 -2.95 -27.90 15.22
N GLY A 274 -2.95 -26.64 14.78
CA GLY A 274 -4.13 -26.04 14.15
C GLY A 274 -4.85 -24.92 14.91
N VAL A 275 -4.18 -24.19 15.82
CA VAL A 275 -4.68 -22.85 16.21
C VAL A 275 -4.07 -21.85 15.22
N VAL A 276 -4.94 -21.13 14.53
CA VAL A 276 -4.55 -20.10 13.56
C VAL A 276 -4.68 -18.77 14.29
N THR A 277 -3.55 -18.08 14.48
CA THR A 277 -3.55 -16.71 14.99
C THR A 277 -4.49 -15.86 14.11
N THR A 278 -5.52 -15.31 14.73
CA THR A 278 -6.59 -14.58 14.03
C THR A 278 -6.13 -13.18 13.63
N GLU A 279 -6.77 -12.57 12.62
CA GLU A 279 -6.44 -11.20 12.19
C GLU A 279 -6.69 -10.18 13.32
N GLU A 280 -7.66 -10.45 14.21
CA GLU A 280 -7.96 -9.64 15.39
C GLU A 280 -6.87 -9.73 16.47
N GLU A 281 -6.29 -10.92 16.71
CA GLU A 281 -5.16 -11.07 17.63
C GLU A 281 -3.91 -10.37 17.12
N ILE A 282 -3.69 -10.40 15.79
CA ILE A 282 -2.61 -9.65 15.14
C ILE A 282 -2.82 -8.14 15.30
N GLU A 283 -4.06 -7.66 15.18
CA GLU A 283 -4.40 -6.25 15.36
C GLU A 283 -4.26 -5.81 16.83
N GLY A 284 -4.80 -6.59 17.78
CA GLY A 284 -4.62 -6.35 19.21
C GLY A 284 -3.15 -6.34 19.62
N PHE A 285 -2.34 -7.25 19.07
CA PHE A 285 -0.88 -7.25 19.25
C PHE A 285 -0.23 -5.97 18.72
N ARG A 286 -0.63 -5.48 17.53
CA ARG A 286 -0.10 -4.23 16.96
C ARG A 286 -0.44 -3.02 17.83
N ILE A 287 -1.65 -2.97 18.38
CA ILE A 287 -2.07 -1.90 19.30
C ILE A 287 -1.20 -1.91 20.57
N ILE A 288 -1.06 -3.08 21.22
CA ILE A 288 -0.18 -3.22 22.40
C ILE A 288 1.25 -2.83 22.06
N LYS A 289 1.76 -3.26 20.90
CA LYS A 289 3.11 -2.94 20.43
C LYS A 289 3.32 -1.44 20.17
N ALA A 290 2.30 -0.75 19.66
CA ALA A 290 2.32 0.69 19.47
C ALA A 290 2.30 1.46 20.80
N ILE A 291 1.49 1.03 21.77
CA ILE A 291 1.42 1.60 23.13
C ILE A 291 2.80 1.57 23.81
N LEU A 292 3.58 0.51 23.57
CA LEU A 292 4.88 0.24 24.19
C LEU A 292 6.08 0.85 23.45
N ALA A 293 5.89 1.37 22.24
CA ALA A 293 6.98 1.88 21.39
C ALA A 293 7.77 3.05 22.00
N GLY A 294 7.17 3.78 22.95
CA GLY A 294 7.83 4.84 23.71
C GLY A 294 8.66 4.35 24.91
N ILE A 295 8.64 3.06 25.23
CA ILE A 295 9.33 2.48 26.41
C ILE A 295 10.40 1.49 25.98
N VAL A 296 10.09 0.62 25.01
CA VAL A 296 11.03 -0.37 24.49
C VAL A 296 11.01 -0.38 22.95
N PRO A 297 12.14 -0.68 22.31
CA PRO A 297 12.17 -0.98 20.89
C PRO A 297 11.16 -2.06 20.50
N MET A 298 10.43 -1.82 19.41
CA MET A 298 9.34 -2.70 18.95
C MET A 298 9.78 -4.14 18.69
N ASN A 299 11.05 -4.39 18.36
CA ASN A 299 11.61 -5.74 18.14
C ASN A 299 11.78 -6.55 19.45
N ARG A 300 11.50 -5.97 20.62
CA ARG A 300 11.52 -6.66 21.91
C ARG A 300 10.15 -7.19 22.33
N VAL A 301 9.07 -6.82 21.65
CA VAL A 301 7.69 -7.24 21.97
C VAL A 301 7.27 -8.34 21.00
N TYR A 302 7.02 -9.53 21.54
CA TYR A 302 6.74 -10.77 20.81
C TYR A 302 5.33 -11.27 21.09
N MET A 303 4.77 -11.95 20.10
CA MET A 303 3.49 -12.63 20.18
C MET A 303 3.74 -14.14 20.13
N ARG A 304 3.14 -14.88 21.05
CA ARG A 304 3.15 -16.34 21.06
C ARG A 304 1.74 -16.87 21.19
N ASP A 305 1.37 -17.72 20.25
CA ASP A 305 0.07 -18.38 20.25
C ASP A 305 0.07 -19.50 21.31
N ALA A 306 -0.97 -19.53 22.15
CA ALA A 306 -1.20 -20.58 23.12
C ALA A 306 -2.61 -21.12 22.96
N ALA A 307 -2.84 -22.37 23.36
CA ALA A 307 -4.07 -23.11 23.05
C ALA A 307 -5.39 -22.51 23.62
N SER A 308 -5.35 -21.41 24.38
CA SER A 308 -6.52 -20.78 24.99
C SER A 308 -6.45 -19.25 25.04
N TYR A 309 -5.39 -18.66 24.48
CA TYR A 309 -5.16 -17.21 24.40
C TYR A 309 -3.93 -16.91 23.54
N CYS A 310 -3.89 -15.71 22.97
CA CYS A 310 -2.68 -15.18 22.37
C CYS A 310 -1.86 -14.41 23.42
N SER A 311 -0.60 -14.82 23.62
CA SER A 311 0.30 -14.25 24.63
C SER A 311 1.18 -13.16 24.04
N VAL A 312 1.22 -11.99 24.69
CA VAL A 312 2.18 -10.92 24.38
C VAL A 312 3.26 -10.89 25.46
N ILE A 313 4.53 -11.02 25.06
CA ILE A 313 5.68 -11.17 25.96
C ILE A 313 6.84 -10.24 25.57
N LEU A 314 7.65 -9.87 26.56
CA LEU A 314 8.88 -9.09 26.35
C LEU A 314 10.09 -10.02 26.17
N ASP A 315 11.00 -9.65 25.27
CA ASP A 315 12.28 -10.34 25.01
C ASP A 315 12.15 -11.82 24.65
N ASP A 316 11.02 -12.21 24.05
CA ASP A 316 10.67 -13.60 23.75
C ASP A 316 10.76 -14.54 24.99
N ASN A 317 10.50 -13.98 26.18
CA ASN A 317 10.66 -14.67 27.45
C ASN A 317 9.31 -14.83 28.17
N ASN A 318 8.87 -16.07 28.34
CA ASN A 318 7.62 -16.41 29.04
C ASN A 318 7.57 -15.94 30.50
N ARG A 319 8.70 -15.57 31.12
CA ARG A 319 8.76 -14.99 32.48
C ARG A 319 8.52 -13.49 32.51
N LYS A 320 8.42 -12.84 31.35
CA LYS A 320 8.10 -11.41 31.18
C LYS A 320 6.78 -11.22 30.40
N PRO A 321 5.64 -11.71 30.92
CA PRO A 321 4.35 -11.51 30.26
C PRO A 321 3.93 -10.04 30.31
N ILE A 322 3.42 -9.53 29.19
CA ILE A 322 2.89 -8.17 29.05
C ILE A 322 1.37 -8.20 29.14
N ALA A 323 0.73 -9.06 28.35
CA ALA A 323 -0.72 -9.24 28.33
C ALA A 323 -1.08 -10.60 27.71
N ARG A 324 -2.31 -11.07 27.97
CA ARG A 324 -2.93 -12.18 27.23
C ARG A 324 -4.22 -11.71 26.59
N LEU A 325 -4.37 -12.00 25.30
CA LEU A 325 -5.51 -11.66 24.48
C LEU A 325 -6.46 -12.87 24.46
N HIS A 326 -7.67 -12.71 24.98
CA HIS A 326 -8.70 -13.75 24.95
C HIS A 326 -9.81 -13.32 24.00
N PHE A 327 -9.63 -13.57 22.70
CA PHE A 327 -10.54 -13.08 21.65
C PHE A 327 -11.48 -14.15 21.08
N ASP A 328 -11.27 -15.42 21.42
CA ASP A 328 -12.10 -16.55 20.95
C ASP A 328 -13.50 -16.62 21.59
N GLY A 329 -13.73 -15.87 22.68
CA GLY A 329 -14.98 -15.88 23.44
C GLY A 329 -16.02 -14.86 22.96
N LYS A 330 -17.27 -15.01 23.39
CA LYS A 330 -18.33 -14.02 23.16
C LYS A 330 -18.03 -12.65 23.76
N VAL A 331 -17.32 -12.64 24.89
CA VAL A 331 -16.80 -11.44 25.54
C VAL A 331 -15.30 -11.49 25.38
N LYS A 332 -14.75 -10.49 24.70
CA LYS A 332 -13.30 -10.33 24.52
C LYS A 332 -12.73 -9.61 25.72
N TYR A 333 -11.53 -9.99 26.14
CA TYR A 333 -10.87 -9.33 27.26
C TYR A 333 -9.36 -9.48 27.20
N LEU A 334 -8.67 -8.57 27.87
CA LEU A 334 -7.26 -8.70 28.20
C LEU A 334 -7.09 -9.27 29.61
N VAL A 335 -6.06 -10.08 29.77
CA VAL A 335 -5.44 -10.30 31.08
C VAL A 335 -4.17 -9.46 31.14
N LEU A 336 -4.16 -8.49 32.04
CA LEU A 336 -3.06 -7.59 32.34
C LEU A 336 -2.28 -8.12 33.54
N PHE A 337 -1.00 -7.75 33.63
CA PHE A 337 -0.11 -8.12 34.73
C PHE A 337 0.39 -6.87 35.45
N ASP A 338 0.54 -6.93 36.76
CA ASP A 338 1.26 -5.91 37.53
C ASP A 338 2.73 -6.32 37.80
N ALA A 339 3.46 -5.49 38.54
CA ALA A 339 4.88 -5.76 38.88
C ALA A 339 5.08 -7.04 39.71
N ASP A 340 4.08 -7.43 40.49
CA ASP A 340 4.07 -8.64 41.31
C ASP A 340 3.47 -9.86 40.57
N LYS A 341 3.17 -9.70 39.27
CA LYS A 341 2.56 -10.70 38.37
C LYS A 341 1.12 -11.09 38.74
N ASN A 342 0.43 -10.30 39.54
CA ASN A 342 -1.01 -10.45 39.74
C ASN A 342 -1.73 -10.14 38.43
N ARG A 343 -2.89 -10.79 38.24
CA ARG A 343 -3.64 -10.73 37.00
C ARG A 343 -4.90 -9.89 37.18
N THR A 344 -5.12 -8.96 36.26
CA THR A 344 -6.34 -8.16 36.19
C THR A 344 -7.02 -8.38 34.85
N ARG A 345 -8.33 -8.59 34.87
CA ARG A 345 -9.14 -8.72 33.65
C ARG A 345 -9.67 -7.35 33.22
N ALA A 346 -9.50 -7.02 31.95
CA ALA A 346 -10.08 -5.84 31.32
C ALA A 346 -10.95 -6.29 30.15
N ASP A 347 -12.27 -6.19 30.30
CA ASP A 347 -13.22 -6.52 29.24
C ASP A 347 -13.13 -5.50 28.10
N LEU A 348 -13.32 -5.98 26.87
CA LEU A 348 -13.26 -5.18 25.65
C LEU A 348 -14.60 -5.29 24.93
N GLU A 349 -15.22 -4.15 24.63
CA GLU A 349 -16.32 -4.04 23.68
C GLU A 349 -15.79 -4.00 22.24
N ASN A 350 -14.63 -3.36 22.03
CA ASN A 350 -13.93 -3.27 20.76
C ASN A 350 -12.39 -3.26 20.96
N LEU A 351 -11.59 -3.31 19.90
CA LEU A 351 -10.13 -3.38 20.01
C LEU A 351 -9.47 -2.05 20.45
N GLU A 352 -10.17 -0.92 20.32
CA GLU A 352 -9.66 0.40 20.75
C GLU A 352 -9.64 0.51 22.28
N ASP A 353 -10.49 -0.24 22.99
CA ASP A 353 -10.53 -0.29 24.45
C ASP A 353 -9.19 -0.78 25.06
N ILE A 354 -8.32 -1.40 24.26
CA ILE A 354 -6.94 -1.74 24.65
C ILE A 354 -6.16 -0.47 25.06
N TYR A 355 -6.47 0.71 24.51
CA TYR A 355 -5.85 1.98 24.89
C TYR A 355 -6.20 2.39 26.33
N GLU A 356 -7.34 1.97 26.88
CA GLU A 356 -7.68 2.21 28.29
C GLU A 356 -6.73 1.46 29.23
N SER A 357 -6.16 0.35 28.76
CA SER A 357 -5.16 -0.44 29.47
C SER A 357 -3.72 0.06 29.26
N ALA A 358 -3.52 1.20 28.56
CA ALA A 358 -2.19 1.66 28.17
C ALA A 358 -1.25 1.91 29.35
N GLU A 359 -1.75 2.50 30.44
CA GLU A 359 -0.93 2.77 31.63
C GLU A 359 -0.46 1.48 32.30
N ALA A 360 -1.34 0.48 32.42
CA ALA A 360 -1.01 -0.83 32.99
C ALA A 360 0.04 -1.57 32.14
N LEU A 361 -0.15 -1.58 30.81
CA LEU A 361 0.80 -2.19 29.86
C LEU A 361 2.18 -1.53 29.92
N ARG A 362 2.22 -0.20 30.05
CA ARG A 362 3.46 0.56 30.19
C ARG A 362 4.14 0.31 31.52
N SER A 363 3.37 0.23 32.60
CA SER A 363 3.87 -0.03 33.95
C SER A 363 4.55 -1.40 34.05
N VAL A 364 3.92 -2.46 33.52
CA VAL A 364 4.50 -3.81 33.55
C VAL A 364 5.77 -3.93 32.70
N VAL A 365 5.84 -3.27 31.54
CA VAL A 365 7.08 -3.28 30.74
C VAL A 365 8.18 -2.48 31.42
N SER A 366 7.84 -1.37 32.07
CA SER A 366 8.80 -0.56 32.82
C SER A 366 9.41 -1.33 34.00
N SER A 367 8.63 -2.18 34.68
CA SER A 367 9.15 -3.03 35.76
C SER A 367 10.16 -4.09 35.27
N TYR A 368 10.08 -4.53 34.00
CA TYR A 368 11.05 -5.45 33.41
C TYR A 368 12.32 -4.79 32.86
N VAL A 369 12.29 -3.47 32.64
CA VAL A 369 13.40 -2.69 32.07
C VAL A 369 14.15 -1.89 33.14
N GLY A 370 13.47 -1.53 34.23
CA GLY A 370 14.04 -0.87 35.40
C GLY A 370 14.52 -1.81 36.52
N ALA A 371 14.54 -3.13 36.29
CA ALA A 371 15.00 -4.17 37.22
C ALA A 371 16.30 -4.84 36.77
#